data_AF-A0A661BDK8-F1
#
_entry.id   AF-A0A661BDK8-F1
#
_cell.length_a   1.000
_cell.length_b   1.000
_cell.length_c   1.000
_cell.angle_alpha   90.00
_cell.angle_beta   90.00
_cell.angle_gamma   90.00
#
_symmetry.space_group_name_H-M   'P 1'
#
loop_
_entity.id
_entity.type
_entity.pdbx_description
1 polymer ?
#
loop_
_entity_poly.entity_id
_entity_poly.type
_entity_poly.pdbx_seq_one_letter_code
_entity_poly.pdbx_strand_id
1 'polypeptide(L)'
;MHNWIPYALVATLMWGFWGFFAKIATDKIGSGYTFLASFLGSLLLLPIYMLLFGKGFAKNVNAYYLLAAAAGISSSLGTPFFYKAVSITESSRVVVLTSLYPIITTILAIGVLREALTIKKLLGIALAFMGAVLISI
;
A
#
# COMPACT_ATOMS: atom_id res chain seq x y z
N MET A 1 -15.60 20.73 -2.12
CA MET A 1 -14.85 19.48 -1.88
C MET A 1 -13.45 19.67 -2.44
N HIS A 2 -12.41 19.61 -1.61
CA HIS A 2 -11.03 19.66 -2.12
C HIS A 2 -10.81 18.45 -3.04
N ASN A 3 -10.19 18.67 -4.20
CA ASN A 3 -10.04 17.64 -5.22
C ASN A 3 -8.95 16.65 -4.78
N TRP A 4 -9.35 15.52 -4.19
CA TRP A 4 -8.47 14.49 -3.64
C TRP A 4 -7.93 13.54 -4.72
N ILE A 5 -8.56 13.53 -5.89
CA ILE A 5 -8.27 12.63 -7.02
C ILE A 5 -6.80 12.73 -7.47
N PRO A 6 -6.19 13.93 -7.65
CA PRO A 6 -4.79 14.02 -8.10
C PRO A 6 -3.81 13.33 -7.16
N TYR A 7 -3.98 13.45 -5.85
CA TYR A 7 -3.10 12.79 -4.87
C TYR A 7 -3.19 11.26 -4.97
N ALA A 8 -4.40 10.73 -5.15
CA ALA A 8 -4.63 9.29 -5.33
C ALA A 8 -4.04 8.79 -6.66
N LEU A 9 -4.13 9.56 -7.73
CA LEU A 9 -3.55 9.21 -9.03
C LEU A 9 -2.01 9.16 -8.97
N VAL A 10 -1.38 10.16 -8.34
CA VAL A 10 0.07 10.16 -8.14
C VAL A 10 0.50 8.96 -7.30
N ALA A 11 -0.20 8.67 -6.20
CA ALA A 11 0.10 7.49 -5.37
C ALA A 11 -0.01 6.19 -6.17
N THR A 12 -1.07 6.04 -6.97
CA THR A 12 -1.28 4.87 -7.85
C THR A 12 -0.14 4.71 -8.86
N LEU A 13 0.30 5.81 -9.48
CA LEU A 13 1.42 5.79 -10.42
C LEU A 13 2.72 5.35 -9.72
N MET A 14 3.01 5.90 -8.54
CA MET A 14 4.20 5.53 -7.77
C MET A 14 4.18 4.07 -7.33
N TRP A 15 3.01 3.55 -6.94
CA TRP A 15 2.85 2.12 -6.61
C TRP A 15 3.00 1.21 -7.84
N GLY A 16 2.59 1.66 -9.03
CA GLY A 16 2.89 0.96 -10.28
C GLY A 16 4.38 0.84 -10.55
N PHE A 17 5.13 1.95 -10.43
CA PHE A 17 6.60 1.93 -10.55
C PHE A 17 7.26 1.04 -9.48
N TRP A 18 6.76 1.10 -8.24
CA TRP A 18 7.24 0.23 -7.17
C TRP A 18 7.12 -1.25 -7.53
N GLY A 19 5.95 -1.71 -7.98
CA GLY A 19 5.76 -3.12 -8.38
C GLY A 19 6.69 -3.55 -9.52
N PHE A 20 6.97 -2.67 -10.48
CA PHE A 20 7.91 -2.90 -11.57
C PHE A 20 9.36 -3.03 -11.07
N PHE A 21 9.86 -2.05 -10.31
CA PHE A 21 11.22 -2.10 -9.78
C PHE A 21 11.42 -3.23 -8.76
N ALA A 22 10.39 -3.52 -7.95
CA ALA A 22 10.39 -4.63 -7.02
C ALA A 22 10.63 -5.97 -7.72
N LYS A 23 10.00 -6.20 -8.88
CA LYS A 23 10.23 -7.41 -9.67
C LYS A 23 11.67 -7.52 -10.14
N ILE A 24 12.17 -6.47 -10.79
CA ILE A 24 13.54 -6.43 -11.30
C ILE A 24 14.55 -6.68 -10.19
N ALA A 25 14.42 -5.97 -9.07
CA ALA A 25 15.32 -6.13 -7.94
C ALA A 25 15.22 -7.55 -7.34
N THR A 26 13.99 -8.03 -7.10
CA THR A 26 13.76 -9.35 -6.51
C THR A 26 14.35 -10.47 -7.35
N ASP A 27 14.23 -10.40 -8.67
CA ASP A 27 14.79 -11.40 -9.58
C ASP A 27 16.32 -11.37 -9.62
N LYS A 28 16.95 -10.21 -9.40
CA LYS A 28 18.40 -10.02 -9.50
C LYS A 28 19.15 -10.26 -8.18
N ILE A 29 18.60 -9.77 -7.07
CA ILE A 29 19.27 -9.80 -5.76
C ILE A 29 18.49 -10.61 -4.71
N GLY A 30 17.33 -11.16 -5.06
CA GLY A 30 16.49 -11.92 -4.14
C GLY A 30 15.56 -11.06 -3.28
N SER A 31 14.49 -11.68 -2.77
CA SER A 31 13.42 -10.98 -2.03
C SER A 31 13.88 -10.38 -0.71
N GLY A 32 14.81 -11.04 0.00
CA GLY A 32 15.33 -10.56 1.28
C GLY A 32 16.16 -9.28 1.15
N TYR A 33 17.10 -9.25 0.20
CA TYR A 33 17.90 -8.05 -0.07
C TYR A 33 17.05 -6.93 -0.68
N THR A 34 16.07 -7.28 -1.52
CA THR A 34 15.11 -6.30 -2.06
C THR A 34 14.26 -5.68 -0.95
N PHE A 35 13.81 -6.48 0.02
CA PHE A 35 13.12 -5.99 1.22
C PHE A 35 13.97 -4.99 1.98
N LEU A 36 15.20 -5.37 2.35
CA LEU A 36 16.12 -4.52 3.09
C LEU A 36 16.40 -3.21 2.34
N ALA A 37 16.76 -3.28 1.06
CA ALA A 37 17.09 -2.11 0.25
C ALA A 37 15.87 -1.17 0.07
N SER A 38 14.68 -1.72 -0.16
CA SER A 38 13.46 -0.92 -0.31
C SER A 38 13.06 -0.23 0.99
N PHE A 39 13.23 -0.91 2.13
CA PHE A 39 12.93 -0.36 3.44
C PHE A 39 13.88 0.78 3.80
N LEU A 40 15.19 0.58 3.59
CA LEU A 40 16.20 1.63 3.77
C LEU A 40 15.97 2.82 2.83
N GLY A 41 15.68 2.56 1.55
CA GLY A 41 15.35 3.60 0.58
C GLY A 41 14.13 4.43 1.01
N SER A 42 13.11 3.78 1.54
CA SER A 42 11.91 4.45 2.08
C SER A 42 12.21 5.27 3.34
N LEU A 43 13.08 4.76 4.22
CA LEU A 43 13.52 5.48 5.42
C LEU A 43 14.29 6.76 5.06
N LEU A 44 15.09 6.75 3.98
CA LEU A 44 15.82 7.92 3.49
C LEU A 44 14.90 9.03 2.95
N LEU A 45 13.65 8.73 2.58
CA LEU A 45 12.68 9.74 2.17
C LEU A 45 12.15 10.57 3.36
N LEU A 46 12.22 10.04 4.58
CA LEU A 46 11.73 10.72 5.78
C LEU A 46 12.40 12.10 6.01
N PRO A 47 13.75 12.23 6.05
CA PRO A 47 14.38 13.53 6.23
C PRO A 47 14.07 14.50 5.08
N ILE A 48 13.99 14.01 3.84
CA ILE A 48 13.60 14.85 2.68
C ILE A 48 12.20 15.40 2.88
N TYR A 49 11.26 14.56 3.29
CA TYR A 49 9.89 14.96 3.60
C TYR A 49 9.84 16.00 4.73
N MET A 50 10.57 15.77 5.83
CA MET A 50 10.63 16.71 6.96
C MET A 50 11.16 18.09 6.53
N LEU A 51 12.21 18.12 5.70
CA LEU A 51 12.81 19.35 5.19
C LEU A 51 11.88 20.11 4.24
N LEU A 52 11.27 19.41 3.26
CA LEU A 52 10.42 20.05 2.26
C LEU A 52 9.12 20.62 2.84
N PHE A 53 8.57 19.97 3.87
CA PHE A 53 7.27 20.36 4.45
C PHE A 53 7.40 21.03 5.82
N GLY A 54 8.63 21.35 6.26
CA GLY A 54 8.88 22.02 7.54
C GLY A 54 8.34 21.27 8.75
N LYS A 55 8.21 19.94 8.66
CA LYS A 55 7.65 19.12 9.74
C LYS A 55 8.76 18.54 10.59
N GLY A 56 8.83 18.96 11.85
CA GLY A 56 9.68 18.35 12.88
C GLY A 56 8.95 17.23 13.64
N PHE A 57 9.62 16.71 14.67
CA PHE A 57 8.98 15.77 15.60
C PHE A 57 7.79 16.44 16.31
N ALA A 58 6.74 15.65 16.51
CA ALA A 58 5.56 16.11 17.22
C ALA A 58 5.90 16.52 18.65
N LYS A 59 5.46 17.72 19.06
CA LYS A 59 5.66 18.21 20.43
C LYS A 59 4.72 17.54 21.44
N ASN A 60 3.53 17.11 21.01
CA ASN A 60 2.52 16.48 21.85
C ASN A 60 2.08 15.15 21.23
N VAL A 61 2.68 14.06 21.69
CA VAL A 61 2.32 12.70 21.27
C VAL A 61 1.06 12.26 22.04
N ASN A 62 0.10 11.69 21.33
CA ASN A 62 -1.15 11.17 21.87
C ASN A 62 -1.48 9.79 21.27
N ALA A 63 -2.60 9.18 21.66
CA ALA A 63 -2.99 7.85 21.22
C ALA A 63 -3.13 7.70 19.69
N TYR A 64 -3.39 8.78 18.94
CA TYR A 64 -3.48 8.72 17.47
C TYR A 64 -2.12 8.44 16.81
N TYR A 65 -1.00 8.76 17.49
CA TYR A 65 0.33 8.36 17.02
C TYR A 65 0.54 6.85 17.08
N LEU A 66 -0.11 6.15 18.02
CA LEU A 66 -0.10 4.68 18.06
C LEU A 66 -0.87 4.11 16.86
N LEU A 67 -1.99 4.73 16.47
CA LEU A 67 -2.73 4.35 15.26
C LEU A 67 -1.90 4.61 13.99
N ALA A 68 -1.18 5.73 13.92
CA ALA A 68 -0.26 6.01 12.82
C ALA A 68 0.89 5.00 12.76
N ALA A 69 1.46 4.63 13.92
CA ALA A 69 2.48 3.58 14.00
C ALA A 69 1.93 2.22 13.57
N ALA A 70 0.71 1.86 14.00
CA ALA A 70 0.03 0.64 13.58
C ALA A 70 -0.22 0.62 12.06
N ALA A 71 -0.57 1.76 11.46
CA ALA A 71 -0.72 1.89 10.01
C ALA A 71 0.63 1.64 9.29
N GLY A 72 1.73 2.22 9.79
CA GLY A 72 3.08 2.01 9.23
C GLY A 72 3.59 0.58 9.40
N ILE A 73 3.32 -0.06 10.54
CA ILE A 73 3.64 -1.47 10.78
C ILE A 73 2.84 -2.34 9.80
N SER A 74 1.53 -2.10 9.68
CA SER A 74 0.66 -2.88 8.79
C SER A 74 1.08 -2.75 7.32
N SER A 75 1.46 -1.55 6.87
CA SER A 75 1.94 -1.35 5.49
C SER A 75 3.30 -2.02 5.25
N SER A 76 4.18 -2.04 6.25
CA SER A 76 5.53 -2.61 6.13
C SER A 76 5.53 -4.14 6.23
N LEU A 77 4.66 -4.72 7.08
CA LEU A 77 4.59 -6.17 7.30
C LEU A 77 4.16 -6.95 6.06
N GLY A 78 3.37 -6.35 5.16
CA GLY A 78 2.97 -6.99 3.90
C GLY A 78 4.11 -7.10 2.88
N THR A 79 5.06 -6.17 2.91
CA THR A 79 6.17 -6.07 1.94
C THR A 79 7.03 -7.32 1.79
N PRO A 80 7.51 -8.01 2.86
CA PRO A 80 8.30 -9.23 2.70
C PRO A 80 7.51 -10.36 2.01
N PHE A 81 6.21 -10.49 2.30
CA PHE A 81 5.34 -11.46 1.64
C PHE A 81 5.10 -11.09 0.17
N PHE A 82 4.91 -9.80 -0.11
CA PHE A 82 4.78 -9.31 -1.49
C PHE A 82 6.04 -9.62 -2.31
N TYR A 83 7.24 -9.29 -1.81
CA TYR A 83 8.49 -9.61 -2.53
C TYR A 83 8.73 -11.11 -2.65
N LYS A 84 8.32 -11.91 -1.66
CA LYS A 84 8.38 -13.36 -1.80
C LYS A 84 7.44 -13.87 -2.90
N ALA A 85 6.24 -13.31 -3.05
CA ALA A 85 5.32 -13.69 -4.11
C ALA A 85 5.86 -13.25 -5.48
N VAL A 86 6.35 -12.02 -5.60
CA VAL A 86 6.96 -11.48 -6.83
C VAL A 86 8.21 -12.26 -7.23
N SER A 87 8.92 -12.91 -6.30
CA SER A 87 10.09 -13.75 -6.63
C SER A 87 9.73 -15.07 -7.32
N ILE A 88 8.46 -15.50 -7.27
CA ILE A 88 8.03 -16.81 -7.80
C ILE A 88 6.93 -16.70 -8.86
N THR A 89 6.42 -15.50 -9.13
CA THR A 89 5.42 -15.27 -10.18
C THR A 89 5.58 -13.88 -10.79
N GLU A 90 4.76 -13.56 -11.78
CA GLU A 90 4.76 -12.26 -12.46
C GLU A 90 4.24 -11.14 -11.53
N SER A 91 4.88 -9.97 -11.59
CA SER A 91 4.45 -8.83 -10.76
C SER A 91 3.06 -8.33 -11.11
N SER A 92 2.64 -8.42 -12.37
CA SER A 92 1.28 -8.11 -12.82
C SER A 92 0.23 -8.87 -12.01
N ARG A 93 0.43 -10.18 -11.81
CA ARG A 93 -0.49 -11.05 -11.06
C ARG A 93 -0.49 -10.70 -9.57
N VAL A 94 0.70 -10.51 -8.97
CA VAL A 94 0.81 -10.20 -7.53
C VAL A 94 0.24 -8.82 -7.20
N VAL A 95 0.59 -7.80 -7.98
CA VAL A 95 0.12 -6.42 -7.76
C VAL A 95 -1.39 -6.35 -7.85
N VAL A 96 -2.00 -7.03 -8.82
CA VAL A 96 -3.46 -7.02 -8.97
C VAL A 96 -4.16 -7.74 -7.82
N LEU A 97 -3.69 -8.94 -7.45
CA LEU A 97 -4.28 -9.67 -6.33
C LEU A 97 -4.16 -8.88 -5.01
N THR A 98 -2.99 -8.28 -4.77
CA THR A 98 -2.76 -7.48 -3.55
C THR A 98 -3.50 -6.16 -3.56
N SER A 99 -3.86 -5.61 -4.74
CA SER A 99 -4.71 -4.41 -4.88
C SER A 99 -6.15 -4.62 -4.42
N LEU A 100 -6.52 -5.83 -3.96
CA LEU A 100 -7.80 -6.12 -3.31
C LEU A 100 -7.85 -5.71 -1.83
N TYR A 101 -6.75 -5.18 -1.24
CA TYR A 101 -6.77 -4.64 0.13
C TYR A 101 -7.89 -3.61 0.41
N PRO A 102 -8.41 -2.81 -0.56
CA PRO A 102 -9.55 -1.92 -0.29
C PRO A 102 -10.81 -2.65 0.17
N ILE A 103 -10.97 -3.94 -0.15
CA ILE A 103 -12.05 -4.78 0.39
C ILE A 103 -11.90 -4.90 1.91
N ILE A 104 -10.70 -5.22 2.39
CA ILE A 104 -10.39 -5.31 3.82
C ILE A 104 -10.63 -3.95 4.49
N THR A 105 -10.12 -2.86 3.90
CA THR A 105 -10.34 -1.50 4.41
C THR A 105 -11.82 -1.17 4.49
N THR A 106 -12.62 -1.54 3.49
CA THR A 106 -14.07 -1.26 3.46
C THR A 106 -14.81 -2.04 4.55
N ILE A 107 -14.48 -3.33 4.74
CA ILE A 107 -15.07 -4.15 5.81
C ILE A 107 -14.75 -3.53 7.18
N LEU A 108 -13.49 -3.16 7.42
CA LEU A 108 -13.07 -2.49 8.66
C LEU A 108 -13.75 -1.13 8.84
N ALA A 109 -13.90 -0.34 7.76
CA ALA A 109 -14.59 0.94 7.82
C ALA A 109 -16.08 0.79 8.18
N ILE A 110 -16.75 -0.25 7.67
CA ILE A 110 -18.14 -0.54 8.05
C ILE A 110 -18.22 -1.00 9.52
N GLY A 111 -17.36 -1.94 9.93
CA GLY A 111 -17.43 -2.53 11.28
C GLY A 111 -16.95 -1.60 12.39
N VAL A 112 -15.83 -0.90 12.17
CA VAL A 112 -15.15 -0.09 13.20
C VAL A 112 -15.53 1.39 13.08
N LEU A 113 -15.51 1.95 11.86
CA LEU A 113 -15.84 3.36 11.63
C LEU A 113 -17.35 3.60 11.46
N ARG A 114 -18.15 2.53 11.43
CA ARG A 114 -19.62 2.57 11.25
C ARG A 114 -20.05 3.28 9.97
N GLU A 115 -19.24 3.17 8.91
CA GLU A 115 -19.63 3.68 7.60
C GLU A 115 -20.85 2.94 7.05
N ALA A 116 -21.71 3.66 6.32
CA ALA A 116 -22.84 3.04 5.65
C ALA A 116 -22.39 2.02 4.59
N LEU A 117 -22.91 0.80 4.70
CA LEU A 117 -22.84 -0.20 3.64
C LEU A 117 -23.91 0.14 2.59
N THR A 118 -23.45 0.48 1.39
CA THR A 118 -24.35 0.77 0.26
C THR A 118 -24.24 -0.32 -0.78
N ILE A 119 -25.32 -0.55 -1.53
CA ILE A 119 -25.33 -1.49 -2.66
C ILE A 119 -24.21 -1.16 -3.66
N LYS A 120 -23.94 0.15 -3.88
CA LYS A 120 -22.86 0.61 -4.75
C LYS A 120 -21.48 0.15 -4.27
N LYS A 121 -21.19 0.23 -2.96
CA LYS A 121 -19.93 -0.27 -2.39
C LYS A 121 -19.80 -1.79 -2.60
N LEU A 122 -20.88 -2.53 -2.39
CA LEU A 122 -20.89 -3.99 -2.55
C LEU A 122 -20.65 -4.40 -4.01
N LEU A 123 -21.31 -3.75 -4.96
CA LEU A 123 -21.10 -3.98 -6.39
C LEU A 123 -19.66 -3.62 -6.81
N GLY A 124 -19.12 -2.51 -6.31
CA GLY A 124 -17.74 -2.12 -6.57
C GLY A 124 -16.73 -3.16 -6.07
N ILE A 125 -16.94 -3.69 -4.85
CA ILE A 125 -16.12 -4.79 -4.29
C ILE A 125 -16.20 -6.04 -5.18
N ALA A 126 -17.40 -6.44 -5.59
CA ALA A 126 -17.59 -7.62 -6.43
C ALA A 126 -16.90 -7.46 -7.80
N LEU A 127 -17.06 -6.29 -8.44
CA LEU A 127 -16.42 -5.99 -9.73
C LEU A 127 -14.88 -5.95 -9.61
N ALA A 128 -14.35 -5.32 -8.56
CA ALA A 128 -12.91 -5.28 -8.32
C ALA A 128 -12.34 -6.69 -8.07
N PHE A 129 -13.04 -7.52 -7.30
CA PHE A 129 -12.67 -8.90 -7.06
C PHE A 129 -12.65 -9.73 -8.36
N MET A 130 -13.71 -9.66 -9.16
CA MET A 130 -13.77 -10.38 -10.45
C MET A 130 -12.68 -9.91 -11.42
N GLY A 131 -12.45 -8.59 -11.52
CA GLY A 131 -11.37 -8.03 -12.33
C GLY A 131 -9.99 -8.51 -11.88
N ALA A 132 -9.77 -8.59 -10.57
CA ALA A 132 -8.52 -9.10 -10.04
C ALA A 132 -8.32 -10.59 -10.35
N VAL A 133 -9.35 -11.42 -10.14
CA VAL A 133 -9.29 -12.85 -10.51
C VAL A 133 -8.96 -13.02 -11.99
N LEU A 134 -9.62 -12.26 -12.88
CA LEU A 134 -9.42 -12.37 -14.33
C LEU A 134 -7.99 -12.02 -14.77
N ILE A 135 -7.36 -11.03 -14.14
CA ILE A 135 -5.96 -10.66 -14.45
C ILE A 135 -4.97 -11.59 -13.74
N SER A 136 -5.35 -12.17 -12.59
CA SER A 136 -4.48 -13.02 -11.79
C SER A 136 -4.44 -14.49 -12.24
N ILE A 137 -5.36 -14.98 -13.07
CA ILE A 137 -5.33 -16.32 -13.67
C ILE A 137 -4.30 -16.41 -14.80
#